data_AF-A0AAV0L150-F1
#
_entry.id   AF-A0AAV0L150-F1
#
_cell.length_a   1.000
_cell.length_b   1.000
_cell.length_c   1.000
_cell.angle_alpha   90.00
_cell.angle_beta   90.00
_cell.angle_gamma   90.00
#
_symmetry.space_group_name_H-M   'P 1'
#
loop_
_entity.id
_entity.type
_entity.pdbx_description
1 polymer ?
#
loop_
_entity_poly.entity_id
_entity_poly.type
_entity_poly.pdbx_seq_one_letter_code
_entity_poly.pdbx_strand_id
1 'polypeptide(L)'
;MSELLNQFEYILDSDPLINEVGFIHPSKFATLEKDSESGSSRLKASDALDGGDGSFWIRDHKLGISSEVVLRLYKAAREQFMNAIAEYKKLGDLSLPSAEALGIVVMKCSKTLLLLNYDFGTAWNSRKLILSNKTQASMFTYELRLSALVLSYSTKSEQAWSHRRWVIKNMARNLTTLQEILREESDLVEKIAERSKMNYRAWNHRCWLVSYMDREHVIHELKQSKTWARLHVADHSCFHYRMRLIIRILEDCCRKQEEGSCDSCVEVYLIWQEELDWNEELIKRYLGREALWLYRRFLSLSWIRHFTSDVNDVFSPQKSQSSIQVNVNAFLDKELLLVNSCSEGSDD
;
A
#
# COMPACT_ATOMS: atom_id res chain seq x y z
N MET A 1 31.25 15.90 13.70
CA MET A 1 30.17 15.65 12.71
C MET A 1 30.18 14.21 12.23
N SER A 2 31.35 13.63 11.93
CA SER A 2 31.48 12.19 11.60
C SER A 2 31.04 11.26 12.73
N GLU A 3 31.31 11.59 13.99
CA GLU A 3 30.98 10.72 15.13
C GLU A 3 29.48 10.44 15.27
N LEU A 4 28.64 11.48 15.21
CA LEU A 4 27.18 11.33 15.27
C LEU A 4 26.62 10.52 14.09
N LEU A 5 27.17 10.72 12.89
CA LEU A 5 26.79 9.95 11.71
C LEU A 5 27.21 8.48 11.85
N ASN A 6 28.42 8.23 12.36
CA ASN A 6 28.94 6.88 12.60
C ASN A 6 28.11 6.14 13.67
N GLN A 7 27.70 6.83 14.74
CA GLN A 7 26.78 6.27 15.75
C GLN A 7 25.44 5.89 15.11
N PHE A 8 24.86 6.78 14.30
CA PHE A 8 23.60 6.51 13.61
C PHE A 8 23.73 5.31 12.66
N GLU A 9 24.79 5.25 11.85
CA GLU A 9 25.05 4.10 10.97
C GLU A 9 25.25 2.81 11.76
N TYR A 10 25.98 2.86 12.87
CA TYR A 10 26.20 1.71 13.74
C TYR A 10 24.88 1.18 14.31
N ILE A 11 23.95 2.05 14.72
CA ILE A 11 22.61 1.66 15.17
C ILE A 11 21.85 0.94 14.04
N LEU A 12 21.87 1.51 12.83
CA LEU A 12 21.18 0.95 11.66
C LEU A 12 21.78 -0.40 11.18
N ASP A 13 23.07 -0.62 11.45
CA ASP A 13 23.78 -1.87 11.13
C ASP A 13 23.58 -2.92 12.24
N SER A 14 23.45 -2.49 13.50
CA SER A 14 23.27 -3.36 14.67
C SER A 14 21.84 -3.90 14.80
N ASP A 15 20.84 -3.12 14.42
CA ASP A 15 19.44 -3.56 14.37
C ASP A 15 18.87 -3.47 12.94
N PRO A 16 18.98 -4.55 12.14
CA PRO A 16 18.43 -4.59 10.79
C PRO A 16 16.90 -4.73 10.75
N LEU A 17 16.24 -4.91 11.89
CA LEU A 17 14.79 -5.13 12.00
C LEU A 17 14.02 -3.86 12.32
N ILE A 18 14.70 -2.70 12.44
CA ILE A 18 14.07 -1.40 12.67
C ILE A 18 12.90 -1.19 11.70
N ASN A 19 11.70 -1.02 12.25
CA ASN A 19 10.45 -0.97 11.50
C ASN A 19 9.68 0.35 11.66
N GLU A 20 10.12 1.22 12.58
CA GLU A 20 9.55 2.54 12.81
C GLU A 20 10.65 3.55 13.18
N VAL A 21 10.57 4.76 12.62
CA VAL A 21 11.44 5.89 12.98
C VAL A 21 10.59 7.04 13.48
N GLY A 22 10.98 7.66 14.60
CA GLY A 22 10.34 8.84 15.16
C GLY A 22 11.33 9.96 15.41
N PHE A 23 10.89 11.20 15.22
CA PHE A 23 11.65 12.39 15.62
C PHE A 23 11.13 12.89 16.96
N ILE A 24 12.00 12.88 17.96
CA ILE A 24 11.62 13.03 19.36
C ILE A 24 12.22 14.32 19.90
N HIS A 25 11.39 15.11 20.58
CA HIS A 25 11.89 16.27 21.31
C HIS A 25 12.71 15.80 22.52
N PRO A 26 13.91 16.36 22.79
CA PRO A 26 14.80 15.92 23.89
C PRO A 26 14.09 15.72 25.23
N SER A 27 13.16 16.61 25.59
CA SER A 27 12.39 16.53 26.84
C SER A 27 11.50 15.28 26.98
N LYS A 28 11.27 14.53 25.90
CA LYS A 28 10.45 13.31 25.88
C LYS A 28 11.26 12.01 26.02
N PHE A 29 12.58 12.05 25.89
CA PHE A 29 13.43 10.86 26.04
C PHE A 29 13.31 10.24 27.44
N ALA A 30 13.40 11.06 28.49
CA ALA A 30 13.24 10.59 29.87
C ALA A 30 11.84 10.01 30.18
N THR A 31 10.81 10.39 29.43
CA THR A 31 9.46 9.80 29.57
C THR A 31 9.40 8.41 28.94
N LEU A 32 10.01 8.24 27.77
CA LEU A 32 10.07 6.94 27.06
C LEU A 32 10.87 5.90 27.85
N GLU A 33 11.86 6.35 28.62
CA GLU A 33 12.59 5.50 29.57
C GLU A 33 11.76 5.14 30.80
N LYS A 34 10.91 6.02 31.33
CA LYS A 34 10.09 5.71 32.51
C LYS A 34 8.90 4.81 32.21
N ASP A 35 8.26 4.98 31.05
CA ASP A 35 7.19 4.10 30.58
C ASP A 35 7.70 2.65 30.35
N SER A 36 9.02 2.45 30.34
CA SER A 36 9.67 1.16 30.18
C SER A 36 9.67 0.27 31.43
N GLU A 37 9.67 0.86 32.63
CA GLU A 37 9.86 0.14 33.89
C GLU A 37 8.55 -0.45 34.45
N SER A 38 7.40 -0.03 33.94
CA SER A 38 6.07 -0.44 34.42
C SER A 38 5.47 -1.65 33.68
N GLY A 39 6.10 -2.13 32.61
CA GLY A 39 5.65 -3.30 31.82
C GLY A 39 6.30 -4.62 32.28
N SER A 40 5.52 -5.49 32.91
CA SER A 40 5.92 -6.83 33.36
C SER A 40 6.35 -7.75 32.20
N SER A 41 7.66 -7.89 31.95
CA SER A 41 8.36 -9.18 31.82
C SER A 41 9.87 -8.94 31.74
N ARG A 42 10.62 -9.43 32.74
CA ARG A 42 12.08 -9.50 32.69
C ARG A 42 12.49 -10.60 31.71
N LEU A 43 12.53 -10.29 30.42
CA LEU A 43 13.61 -10.80 29.59
C LEU A 43 14.77 -9.83 29.83
N LYS A 44 15.90 -10.35 30.30
CA LYS A 44 17.10 -9.54 30.52
C LYS A 44 17.43 -8.80 29.22
N ALA A 45 17.20 -7.49 29.22
CA ALA A 45 17.71 -6.58 28.20
C ALA A 45 19.23 -6.50 28.37
N SER A 46 19.93 -7.52 27.87
CA SER A 46 21.31 -7.31 27.43
C SER A 46 21.23 -6.61 26.07
N ASP A 47 21.95 -5.51 25.96
CA ASP A 47 22.20 -4.73 24.73
C ASP A 47 21.16 -3.66 24.36
N ALA A 48 20.68 -2.90 25.35
CA ALA A 48 20.39 -1.50 25.06
C ALA A 48 21.75 -0.84 24.73
N LEU A 49 22.01 -0.59 23.45
CA LEU A 49 23.04 0.35 23.02
C LEU A 49 22.62 1.72 23.56
N ASP A 50 23.01 1.99 24.80
CA ASP A 50 22.84 3.27 25.47
C ASP A 50 23.65 4.28 24.64
N GLY A 51 22.95 4.95 23.72
CA GLY A 51 23.49 6.02 22.90
C GLY A 51 23.76 7.21 23.82
N GLY A 52 24.90 7.18 24.51
CA GLY A 52 25.27 7.98 25.68
C GLY A 52 25.32 9.50 25.53
N ASP A 53 24.52 10.10 24.66
CA ASP A 53 24.39 11.55 24.46
C ASP A 53 22.92 11.99 24.23
N GLY A 54 21.93 11.16 24.60
CA GLY A 54 20.50 11.50 24.44
C GLY A 54 20.05 11.78 22.99
N SER A 55 20.88 11.41 22.02
CA SER A 55 20.71 11.74 20.61
C SER A 55 19.85 10.71 19.86
N PHE A 56 19.90 9.46 20.30
CA PHE A 56 19.16 8.33 19.74
C PHE A 56 18.53 7.51 20.85
N TRP A 57 17.37 6.92 20.56
CA TRP A 57 16.68 5.97 21.43
C TRP A 57 16.33 4.74 20.60
N ILE A 58 16.64 3.55 21.09
CA ILE A 58 16.32 2.30 20.38
C ILE A 58 15.69 1.30 21.33
N ARG A 59 14.52 0.77 20.95
CA ARG A 59 13.85 -0.31 21.67
C ARG A 59 12.80 -0.97 20.79
N ASP A 60 12.64 -2.29 20.91
CA ASP A 60 11.61 -3.05 20.20
C ASP A 60 11.59 -2.77 18.68
N HIS A 61 12.78 -2.61 18.08
CA HIS A 61 12.99 -2.25 16.68
C HIS A 61 12.39 -0.89 16.28
N LYS A 62 12.25 0.03 17.22
CA LYS A 62 11.84 1.42 17.00
C LYS A 62 13.01 2.34 17.26
N LEU A 63 13.23 3.28 16.34
CA LEU A 63 14.32 4.24 16.43
C LEU A 63 13.79 5.67 16.64
N GLY A 64 14.13 6.25 17.78
CA GLY A 64 13.96 7.66 18.08
C GLY A 64 15.19 8.46 17.74
N ILE A 65 15.03 9.57 17.01
CA ILE A 65 16.10 10.52 16.69
C ILE A 65 15.78 11.85 17.35
N SER A 66 16.69 12.40 18.15
CA SER A 66 16.49 13.69 18.80
C SER A 66 16.39 14.82 17.77
N SER A 67 15.36 15.65 17.88
CA SER A 67 15.14 16.78 16.96
C SER A 67 16.31 17.77 16.94
N GLU A 68 17.10 17.85 18.01
CA GLU A 68 18.28 18.73 18.11
C GLU A 68 19.44 18.30 17.21
N VAL A 69 19.51 17.01 16.87
CA VAL A 69 20.63 16.46 16.09
C VAL A 69 20.27 16.26 14.62
N VAL A 70 18.99 16.24 14.25
CA VAL A 70 18.49 15.97 12.89
C VAL A 70 19.18 16.83 11.84
N LEU A 71 19.27 18.15 12.02
CA LEU A 71 19.85 19.04 11.01
C LEU A 71 21.35 18.77 10.80
N ARG A 72 22.10 18.54 11.89
CA ARG A 72 23.53 18.23 11.83
C ARG A 72 23.77 16.88 11.18
N LEU A 73 22.99 15.88 11.58
CA LEU A 73 23.03 14.52 11.03
C LEU A 73 22.67 14.50 9.55
N TYR A 74 21.62 15.21 9.14
CA TYR A 74 21.21 15.35 7.74
C TYR A 74 22.32 15.95 6.87
N LYS A 75 22.96 17.04 7.33
CA LYS A 75 24.06 17.68 6.58
C LYS A 75 25.21 16.69 6.34
N ALA A 76 25.60 15.95 7.38
CA ALA A 76 26.65 14.94 7.31
C ALA A 76 26.30 13.80 6.35
N ALA A 77 25.10 13.21 6.50
CA ALA A 77 24.62 12.13 5.66
C ALA A 77 24.49 12.55 4.18
N ARG A 78 24.03 13.78 3.93
CA ARG A 78 23.94 14.33 2.58
C ARG A 78 25.32 14.48 1.94
N GLU A 79 26.28 15.04 2.65
CA GLU A 79 27.65 15.22 2.14
C GLU A 79 28.28 13.88 1.79
N GLN A 80 28.22 12.91 2.70
CA GLN A 80 28.75 11.56 2.50
C GLN A 80 28.08 10.86 1.32
N PHE A 81 26.74 10.94 1.20
CA PHE A 81 26.01 10.41 0.05
C PHE A 81 26.41 11.07 -1.27
N MET A 82 26.52 12.41 -1.30
CA MET A 82 26.88 13.16 -2.52
C MET A 82 28.29 12.84 -2.98
N ASN A 83 29.24 12.63 -2.05
CA ASN A 83 30.59 12.18 -2.37
C ASN A 83 30.58 10.75 -2.93
N ALA A 84 29.89 9.82 -2.25
CA ALA A 84 29.81 8.42 -2.68
C ALA A 84 29.20 8.26 -4.09
N ILE A 85 28.09 8.97 -4.38
CA ILE A 85 27.46 8.89 -5.70
C ILE A 85 28.31 9.57 -6.80
N ALA A 86 29.05 10.63 -6.46
CA ALA A 86 29.99 11.25 -7.39
C ALA A 86 31.14 10.31 -7.75
N GLU A 87 31.69 9.59 -6.78
CA GLU A 87 32.72 8.56 -7.00
C GLU A 87 32.19 7.39 -7.82
N TYR A 88 31.01 6.86 -7.47
CA TYR A 88 30.38 5.79 -8.24
C TYR A 88 30.16 6.18 -9.71
N LYS A 89 29.71 7.41 -9.98
CA LYS A 89 29.51 7.92 -11.35
C LYS A 89 30.81 8.15 -12.12
N LYS A 90 31.91 8.48 -11.43
CA LYS A 90 33.23 8.65 -12.06
C LYS A 90 33.81 7.32 -12.56
N LEU A 91 33.43 6.20 -11.95
CA LEU A 91 33.98 4.88 -12.29
C LEU A 91 33.58 4.40 -13.71
N GLY A 92 32.48 4.92 -14.27
CA GLY A 92 31.98 4.46 -15.58
C GLY A 92 31.75 2.94 -15.62
N ASP A 93 31.93 2.33 -16.80
CA ASP A 93 31.83 0.87 -16.99
C ASP A 93 33.11 0.10 -16.62
N LEU A 94 34.08 0.72 -15.94
CA LEU A 94 35.40 0.11 -15.71
C LEU A 94 35.52 -0.53 -14.31
N SER A 95 35.81 -1.84 -14.31
CA SER A 95 36.06 -2.73 -13.15
C SER A 95 34.83 -3.07 -12.27
N LEU A 96 34.25 -4.24 -12.56
CA LEU A 96 33.07 -4.78 -11.87
C LEU A 96 33.20 -4.89 -10.33
N PRO A 97 34.35 -5.33 -9.75
CA PRO A 97 34.49 -5.42 -8.29
C PRO A 97 34.51 -4.06 -7.59
N SER A 98 35.14 -3.05 -8.21
CA SER A 98 35.17 -1.68 -7.67
C SER A 98 33.79 -1.03 -7.72
N ALA A 99 33.04 -1.26 -8.81
CA ALA A 99 31.68 -0.79 -8.97
C ALA A 99 30.73 -1.39 -7.92
N GLU A 100 30.89 -2.68 -7.62
CA GLU A 100 30.09 -3.34 -6.59
C GLU A 100 30.38 -2.80 -5.18
N ALA A 101 31.65 -2.64 -4.82
CA ALA A 101 32.03 -2.07 -3.53
C ALA A 101 31.51 -0.64 -3.34
N LEU A 102 31.67 0.24 -4.34
CA LEU A 102 31.13 1.60 -4.31
C LEU A 102 29.60 1.60 -4.30
N GLY A 103 28.96 0.68 -5.03
CA GLY A 103 27.51 0.49 -5.01
C GLY A 103 27.00 0.20 -3.59
N ILE A 104 27.67 -0.67 -2.85
CA ILE A 104 27.33 -0.97 -1.44
C ILE A 104 27.43 0.30 -0.58
N VAL A 105 28.49 1.09 -0.74
CA VAL A 105 28.66 2.36 0.00
C VAL A 105 27.53 3.35 -0.33
N VAL A 106 27.19 3.53 -1.60
CA VAL A 106 26.07 4.40 -2.02
C VAL A 106 24.75 3.90 -1.44
N MET A 107 24.51 2.58 -1.41
CA MET A 107 23.32 1.97 -0.81
C MET A 107 23.26 2.20 0.71
N LYS A 108 24.41 2.18 1.41
CA LYS A 108 24.47 2.52 2.83
C LYS A 108 24.15 3.99 3.07
N CYS A 109 24.90 4.90 2.44
CA CYS A 109 24.72 6.35 2.63
C CYS A 109 23.33 6.83 2.21
N SER A 110 22.75 6.27 1.15
CA SER A 110 21.40 6.63 0.72
C SER A 110 20.32 6.15 1.70
N LYS A 111 20.46 4.98 2.34
CA LYS A 111 19.53 4.57 3.43
C LYS A 111 19.57 5.60 4.54
N THR A 112 20.76 5.93 5.03
CA THR A 112 20.98 6.91 6.10
C THR A 112 20.33 8.25 5.75
N LEU A 113 20.56 8.75 4.53
CA LEU A 113 19.98 10.00 4.05
C LEU A 113 18.45 9.94 3.94
N LEU A 114 17.88 8.84 3.44
CA LEU A 114 16.44 8.69 3.25
C LEU A 114 15.66 8.63 4.57
N LEU A 115 16.26 8.08 5.63
CA LEU A 115 15.64 8.11 6.96
C LEU A 115 15.58 9.52 7.56
N LEU A 116 16.42 10.44 7.09
CA LEU A 116 16.47 11.84 7.54
C LEU A 116 15.73 12.79 6.59
N ASN A 117 15.69 12.47 5.29
CA ASN A 117 15.00 13.21 4.25
C ASN A 117 14.44 12.23 3.21
N TYR A 118 13.21 11.77 3.46
CA TYR A 118 12.56 10.72 2.70
C TYR A 118 12.21 11.10 1.25
N ASP A 119 12.09 12.40 0.94
CA ASP A 119 11.76 12.89 -0.40
C ASP A 119 13.01 13.24 -1.22
N PHE A 120 14.21 12.82 -0.77
CA PHE A 120 15.45 13.04 -1.51
C PHE A 120 15.53 12.15 -2.77
N GLY A 121 14.91 12.59 -3.86
CA GLY A 121 14.74 11.80 -5.10
C GLY A 121 16.04 11.26 -5.70
N THR A 122 17.15 12.00 -5.59
CA THR A 122 18.47 11.53 -6.07
C THR A 122 18.93 10.27 -5.32
N ALA A 123 18.62 10.14 -4.02
CA ALA A 123 18.96 8.94 -3.25
C ALA A 123 18.17 7.75 -3.78
N TRP A 124 16.84 7.84 -3.88
CA TRP A 124 16.00 6.79 -4.47
C TRP A 124 16.46 6.37 -5.87
N ASN A 125 16.73 7.34 -6.74
CA ASN A 125 17.18 7.05 -8.11
C ASN A 125 18.56 6.40 -8.16
N SER A 126 19.46 6.74 -7.23
CA SER A 126 20.78 6.08 -7.13
C SER A 126 20.64 4.61 -6.73
N ARG A 127 19.69 4.28 -5.85
CA ARG A 127 19.37 2.88 -5.51
C ARG A 127 18.84 2.11 -6.72
N LYS A 128 17.90 2.70 -7.48
CA LYS A 128 17.39 2.11 -8.73
C LYS A 128 18.51 1.86 -9.74
N LEU A 129 19.41 2.82 -9.92
CA LEU A 129 20.57 2.70 -10.81
C LEU A 129 21.44 1.49 -10.45
N ILE A 130 21.80 1.34 -9.17
CA ILE A 130 22.65 0.24 -8.69
C ILE A 130 21.96 -1.12 -8.83
N LEU A 131 20.65 -1.17 -8.57
CA LEU A 131 19.86 -2.41 -8.60
C LEU A 131 19.39 -2.81 -10.00
N SER A 132 19.47 -1.93 -11.01
CA SER A 132 18.92 -2.19 -12.35
C SER A 132 19.52 -3.42 -13.04
N ASN A 133 20.77 -3.76 -12.70
CA ASN A 133 21.49 -4.93 -13.25
C ASN A 133 21.56 -6.11 -12.27
N LYS A 134 20.85 -6.05 -11.14
CA LYS A 134 20.87 -7.09 -10.10
C LYS A 134 19.61 -7.96 -10.21
N THR A 135 19.78 -9.27 -10.00
CA THR A 135 18.70 -10.26 -10.08
C THR A 135 18.36 -10.89 -8.73
N GLN A 136 19.12 -10.56 -7.68
CA GLN A 136 18.97 -11.18 -6.37
C GLN A 136 17.72 -10.67 -5.65
N ALA A 137 16.77 -11.58 -5.40
CA ALA A 137 15.49 -11.25 -4.77
C ALA A 137 15.63 -10.58 -3.40
N SER A 138 16.63 -10.98 -2.59
CA SER A 138 16.88 -10.41 -1.26
C SER A 138 17.17 -8.91 -1.29
N MET A 139 17.83 -8.40 -2.34
CA MET A 139 18.08 -6.97 -2.49
C MET A 139 16.76 -6.19 -2.68
N PHE A 140 15.84 -6.72 -3.49
CA PHE A 140 14.54 -6.09 -3.69
C PHE A 140 13.64 -6.19 -2.44
N THR A 141 13.67 -7.31 -1.71
CA THR A 141 13.00 -7.42 -0.40
C THR A 141 13.52 -6.38 0.59
N TYR A 142 14.83 -6.10 0.59
CA TYR A 142 15.40 -5.03 1.40
C TYR A 142 14.86 -3.64 1.01
N GLU A 143 14.69 -3.37 -0.28
CA GLU A 143 14.08 -2.10 -0.74
C GLU A 143 12.60 -1.96 -0.34
N LEU A 144 11.84 -3.06 -0.32
CA LEU A 144 10.48 -3.08 0.22
C LEU A 144 10.49 -2.76 1.73
N ARG A 145 11.44 -3.30 2.50
CA ARG A 145 11.57 -2.98 3.92
C ARG A 145 11.94 -1.52 4.15
N LEU A 146 12.91 -0.99 3.38
CA LEU A 146 13.32 0.41 3.49
C LEU A 146 12.18 1.37 3.15
N SER A 147 11.44 1.13 2.05
CA SER A 147 10.29 1.97 1.70
C SER A 147 9.15 1.86 2.72
N ALA A 148 8.91 0.68 3.30
CA ALA A 148 7.95 0.51 4.39
C ALA A 148 8.37 1.27 5.66
N LEU A 149 9.66 1.22 6.02
CA LEU A 149 10.21 1.99 7.13
C LEU A 149 10.02 3.49 6.93
N VAL A 150 10.29 4.00 5.73
CA VAL A 150 10.02 5.41 5.39
C VAL A 150 8.54 5.75 5.51
N LEU A 151 7.66 4.89 5.00
CA LEU A 151 6.21 5.07 5.06
C LEU A 151 5.63 5.01 6.48
N SER A 152 6.34 4.38 7.43
CA SER A 152 5.90 4.29 8.84
C SER A 152 5.71 5.66 9.49
N TYR A 153 6.53 6.66 9.11
CA TYR A 153 6.48 8.03 9.61
C TYR A 153 6.16 9.08 8.52
N SER A 154 6.20 8.70 7.24
CA SER A 154 5.87 9.57 6.10
C SER A 154 4.86 8.89 5.15
N THR A 155 3.68 8.56 5.68
CA THR A 155 2.63 7.77 5.02
C THR A 155 2.19 8.26 3.63
N LYS A 156 2.43 9.54 3.32
CA LYS A 156 2.09 10.19 2.04
C LYS A 156 3.29 10.52 1.15
N SER A 157 4.48 9.95 1.40
CA SER A 157 5.65 10.18 0.51
C SER A 157 5.43 9.54 -0.86
N GLU A 158 5.36 10.37 -1.91
CA GLU A 158 5.22 9.88 -3.28
C GLU A 158 6.49 9.16 -3.76
N GLN A 159 7.67 9.61 -3.30
CA GLN A 159 8.93 8.97 -3.68
C GLN A 159 9.02 7.54 -3.14
N ALA A 160 8.61 7.31 -1.89
CA ALA A 160 8.57 5.97 -1.30
C ALA A 160 7.59 5.05 -2.03
N TRP A 161 6.36 5.51 -2.31
CA TRP A 161 5.38 4.73 -3.07
C TRP A 161 5.83 4.44 -4.50
N SER A 162 6.41 5.43 -5.19
CA SER A 162 6.96 5.28 -6.54
C SER A 162 8.13 4.29 -6.58
N HIS A 163 9.04 4.36 -5.61
CA HIS A 163 10.13 3.40 -5.47
C HIS A 163 9.60 1.99 -5.22
N ARG A 164 8.62 1.85 -4.32
CA ARG A 164 7.99 0.56 -4.02
C ARG A 164 7.37 -0.10 -5.26
N ARG A 165 6.61 0.66 -6.07
CA ARG A 165 6.07 0.16 -7.35
C ARG A 165 7.17 -0.26 -8.32
N TRP A 166 8.27 0.49 -8.39
CA TRP A 166 9.43 0.12 -9.20
C TRP A 166 10.05 -1.22 -8.74
N VAL A 167 10.21 -1.41 -7.43
CA VAL A 167 10.74 -2.67 -6.85
C VAL A 167 9.83 -3.84 -7.21
N ILE A 168 8.52 -3.73 -6.96
CA ILE A 168 7.54 -4.79 -7.25
C ILE A 168 7.53 -5.13 -8.74
N LYS A 169 7.59 -4.13 -9.63
CA LYS A 169 7.64 -4.36 -11.07
C LYS A 169 8.88 -5.18 -11.49
N ASN A 170 10.02 -4.99 -10.82
CA ASN A 170 11.23 -5.80 -11.09
C ASN A 170 11.13 -7.20 -10.50
N MET A 171 10.46 -7.37 -9.35
CA MET A 171 10.23 -8.66 -8.71
C MET A 171 9.15 -9.50 -9.41
N ALA A 172 8.18 -8.87 -10.06
CA ALA A 172 7.04 -9.52 -10.72
C ALA A 172 7.43 -10.50 -11.86
N ARG A 173 8.71 -10.55 -12.24
CA ARG A 173 9.25 -11.60 -13.12
C ARG A 173 9.19 -12.99 -12.49
N ASN A 174 9.10 -13.09 -11.17
CA ASN A 174 8.95 -14.34 -10.43
C ASN A 174 7.54 -14.45 -9.80
N LEU A 175 6.72 -15.37 -10.33
CA LEU A 175 5.31 -15.51 -9.95
C LEU A 175 5.10 -16.02 -8.52
N THR A 176 5.98 -16.86 -7.97
CA THR A 176 5.81 -17.39 -6.61
C THR A 176 6.01 -16.29 -5.57
N THR A 177 7.00 -15.43 -5.78
CA THR A 177 7.26 -14.25 -4.94
C THR A 177 6.14 -13.22 -5.03
N LEU A 178 5.45 -13.14 -6.17
CA LEU A 178 4.41 -12.13 -6.40
C LEU A 178 3.22 -12.28 -5.45
N GLN A 179 2.78 -13.50 -5.14
CA GLN A 179 1.62 -13.72 -4.26
C GLN A 179 1.89 -13.33 -2.81
N GLU A 180 3.08 -13.65 -2.31
CA GLU A 180 3.53 -13.21 -0.99
C GLU A 180 3.62 -11.68 -0.91
N ILE A 181 4.18 -11.05 -1.95
CA ILE A 181 4.22 -9.59 -2.07
C ILE A 181 2.81 -9.02 -2.03
N LEU A 182 1.87 -9.50 -2.86
CA LEU A 182 0.51 -8.97 -2.91
C LEU A 182 -0.17 -8.96 -1.55
N ARG A 183 -0.03 -10.04 -0.78
CA ARG A 183 -0.55 -10.13 0.59
C ARG A 183 0.13 -9.12 1.52
N GLU A 184 1.46 -9.06 1.53
CA GLU A 184 2.21 -8.13 2.38
C GLU A 184 1.92 -6.66 2.04
N GLU A 185 1.73 -6.35 0.76
CA GLU A 185 1.34 -5.02 0.30
C GLU A 185 -0.06 -4.63 0.75
N SER A 186 -1.00 -5.57 0.69
CA SER A 186 -2.37 -5.40 1.15
C SER A 186 -2.39 -5.02 2.64
N ASP A 187 -1.68 -5.79 3.47
CA ASP A 187 -1.52 -5.54 4.90
C ASP A 187 -0.84 -4.18 5.20
N LEU A 188 0.18 -3.81 4.41
CA LEU A 188 0.87 -2.53 4.56
C LEU A 188 -0.07 -1.35 4.28
N VAL A 189 -0.87 -1.43 3.21
CA VAL A 189 -1.81 -0.36 2.86
C VAL A 189 -2.85 -0.17 3.96
N GLU A 190 -3.40 -1.26 4.51
CA GLU A 190 -4.35 -1.18 5.63
C GLU A 190 -3.72 -0.56 6.88
N LYS A 191 -2.53 -1.01 7.28
CA LYS A 191 -1.79 -0.42 8.41
C LYS A 191 -1.55 1.08 8.22
N ILE A 192 -1.23 1.51 7.01
CA ILE A 192 -1.01 2.93 6.70
C ILE A 192 -2.33 3.71 6.67
N ALA A 193 -3.40 3.14 6.12
CA ALA A 193 -4.72 3.76 6.06
C ALA A 193 -5.31 3.96 7.48
N GLU A 194 -5.02 3.04 8.41
CA GLU A 194 -5.43 3.14 9.82
C GLU A 194 -4.75 4.33 10.51
N ARG A 195 -3.44 4.47 10.30
CA ARG A 195 -2.63 5.56 10.88
C ARG A 195 -2.92 6.92 10.25
N SER A 196 -3.29 6.94 8.97
CA SER A 196 -3.54 8.16 8.21
C SER A 196 -4.87 8.06 7.47
N LYS A 197 -5.93 8.59 8.10
CA LYS A 197 -7.26 8.68 7.49
C LYS A 197 -7.20 9.25 6.08
N MET A 198 -7.98 8.67 5.17
CA MET A 198 -8.12 9.10 3.78
C MET A 198 -6.79 9.14 3.02
N ASN A 199 -5.91 8.16 3.24
CA ASN A 199 -4.64 8.06 2.50
C ASN A 199 -4.86 7.55 1.07
N TYR A 200 -5.23 8.46 0.17
CA TYR A 200 -5.40 8.15 -1.25
C TYR A 200 -4.17 7.51 -1.88
N ARG A 201 -2.94 7.86 -1.45
CA ARG A 201 -1.71 7.28 -2.05
C ARG A 201 -1.59 5.78 -1.75
N ALA A 202 -1.90 5.37 -0.53
CA ALA A 202 -1.86 3.96 -0.13
C ALA A 202 -2.95 3.15 -0.88
N TRP A 203 -4.18 3.66 -0.93
CA TRP A 203 -5.26 3.02 -1.69
C TRP A 203 -4.99 2.97 -3.19
N ASN A 204 -4.46 4.05 -3.77
CA ASN A 204 -4.06 4.08 -5.19
C ASN A 204 -2.96 3.07 -5.50
N HIS A 205 -2.03 2.84 -4.57
CA HIS A 205 -1.05 1.76 -4.69
C HIS A 205 -1.72 0.38 -4.68
N ARG A 206 -2.68 0.13 -3.79
CA ARG A 206 -3.47 -1.12 -3.78
C ARG A 206 -4.30 -1.30 -5.06
N CYS A 207 -4.89 -0.23 -5.60
CA CYS A 207 -5.55 -0.25 -6.92
C CYS A 207 -4.58 -0.65 -8.04
N TRP A 208 -3.36 -0.12 -8.03
CA TRP A 208 -2.33 -0.48 -9.02
C TRP A 208 -1.96 -1.97 -8.95
N LEU A 209 -1.90 -2.55 -7.74
CA LEU A 209 -1.61 -3.98 -7.57
C LEU A 209 -2.64 -4.91 -8.20
N VAL A 210 -3.88 -4.45 -8.43
CA VAL A 210 -4.93 -5.26 -9.06
C VAL A 210 -4.53 -5.74 -10.46
N SER A 211 -3.63 -5.05 -11.18
CA SER A 211 -3.14 -5.54 -12.48
C SER A 211 -2.22 -6.77 -12.38
N TYR A 212 -1.76 -7.13 -11.18
CA TYR A 212 -0.91 -8.29 -10.91
C TYR A 212 -1.69 -9.47 -10.29
N MET A 213 -2.96 -9.27 -9.95
CA MET A 213 -3.81 -10.27 -9.32
C MET A 213 -4.50 -11.14 -10.38
N ASP A 214 -4.57 -12.44 -10.11
CA ASP A 214 -5.49 -13.33 -10.81
C ASP A 214 -6.92 -13.19 -10.25
N ARG A 215 -7.86 -13.89 -10.88
CA ARG A 215 -9.28 -13.80 -10.56
C ARG A 215 -9.58 -14.21 -9.11
N GLU A 216 -8.93 -15.26 -8.60
CA GLU A 216 -9.17 -15.77 -7.25
C GLU A 216 -8.71 -14.76 -6.21
N HIS A 217 -7.53 -14.16 -6.42
CA HIS A 217 -7.00 -13.10 -5.55
C HIS A 217 -7.89 -11.85 -5.56
N VAL A 218 -8.41 -11.43 -6.72
CA VAL A 218 -9.33 -10.28 -6.82
C VAL A 218 -10.62 -10.53 -6.03
N ILE A 219 -11.21 -11.73 -6.14
CA ILE A 219 -12.41 -12.11 -5.38
C ILE A 219 -12.11 -12.15 -3.88
N HIS A 220 -10.94 -12.66 -3.49
CA HIS A 220 -10.50 -12.68 -2.10
C HIS A 220 -10.38 -11.26 -1.52
N GLU A 221 -9.69 -10.34 -2.22
CA GLU A 221 -9.56 -8.94 -1.82
C GLU A 221 -10.92 -8.21 -1.73
N LEU A 222 -11.86 -8.52 -2.63
CA LEU A 222 -13.21 -7.94 -2.58
C LEU A 222 -13.96 -8.37 -1.31
N LYS A 223 -13.81 -9.64 -0.91
CA LYS A 223 -14.40 -10.17 0.32
C LYS A 223 -13.71 -9.57 1.56
N GLN A 224 -12.38 -9.59 1.60
CA GLN A 224 -11.60 -9.10 2.75
C GLN A 224 -11.85 -7.60 3.01
N SER A 225 -11.88 -6.78 1.95
CA SER A 225 -12.10 -5.34 2.08
C SER A 225 -13.49 -4.95 2.57
N LYS A 226 -14.48 -5.86 2.63
CA LYS A 226 -15.79 -5.59 3.26
C LYS A 226 -15.65 -5.26 4.73
N THR A 227 -14.74 -5.95 5.45
CA THR A 227 -14.51 -5.71 6.88
C THR A 227 -14.01 -4.30 7.11
N TRP A 228 -13.04 -3.85 6.32
CA TRP A 228 -12.54 -2.48 6.37
C TRP A 228 -13.65 -1.46 6.07
N ALA A 229 -14.37 -1.64 4.96
CA ALA A 229 -15.40 -0.70 4.51
C ALA A 229 -16.57 -0.58 5.50
N ARG A 230 -16.91 -1.67 6.21
CA ARG A 230 -17.93 -1.66 7.29
C ARG A 230 -17.53 -0.77 8.46
N LEU A 231 -16.24 -0.76 8.82
CA LEU A 231 -15.72 0.08 9.90
C LEU A 231 -15.46 1.52 9.44
N HIS A 232 -15.19 1.71 8.14
CA HIS A 232 -14.78 2.98 7.54
C HIS A 232 -15.74 3.44 6.45
N VAL A 233 -17.03 3.59 6.79
CA VAL A 233 -18.11 3.91 5.83
C VAL A 233 -17.97 5.26 5.10
N ALA A 234 -17.10 6.14 5.59
CA ALA A 234 -16.77 7.42 4.94
C ALA A 234 -15.47 7.38 4.10
N ASP A 235 -14.78 6.24 4.02
CA ASP A 235 -13.54 6.12 3.27
C ASP A 235 -13.81 5.92 1.77
N HIS A 236 -13.93 7.05 1.05
CA HIS A 236 -14.08 7.06 -0.41
C HIS A 236 -12.96 6.30 -1.14
N SER A 237 -11.74 6.27 -0.59
CA SER A 237 -10.61 5.61 -1.24
C SER A 237 -10.73 4.08 -1.16
N CYS A 238 -11.25 3.56 -0.04
CA CYS A 238 -11.59 2.14 0.08
C CYS A 238 -12.69 1.74 -0.91
N PHE A 239 -13.78 2.52 -1.02
CA PHE A 239 -14.83 2.23 -2.00
C PHE A 239 -14.33 2.32 -3.44
N HIS A 240 -13.42 3.26 -3.75
CA HIS A 240 -12.77 3.31 -5.05
C HIS A 240 -11.93 2.06 -5.35
N TYR A 241 -11.21 1.53 -4.34
CA TYR A 241 -10.50 0.25 -4.48
C TYR A 241 -11.46 -0.91 -4.79
N ARG A 242 -12.60 -0.97 -4.09
CA ARG A 242 -13.65 -1.95 -4.36
C ARG A 242 -14.23 -1.82 -5.77
N MET A 243 -14.42 -0.59 -6.28
CA MET A 243 -14.81 -0.38 -7.69
C MET A 243 -13.76 -0.97 -8.64
N ARG A 244 -12.46 -0.76 -8.39
CA ARG A 244 -11.39 -1.31 -9.24
C ARG A 244 -11.39 -2.84 -9.25
N LEU A 245 -11.61 -3.49 -8.11
CA LEU A 245 -11.72 -4.95 -8.02
C LEU A 245 -12.90 -5.48 -8.85
N ILE A 246 -14.07 -4.85 -8.71
CA ILE A 246 -15.26 -5.22 -9.47
C ILE A 246 -15.04 -5.05 -10.99
N ILE A 247 -14.43 -3.95 -11.42
CA ILE A 247 -14.10 -3.73 -12.83
C ILE A 247 -13.17 -4.86 -13.33
N ARG A 248 -12.17 -5.25 -12.54
CA ARG A 248 -11.25 -6.35 -12.90
C ARG A 248 -11.99 -7.69 -13.06
N ILE A 249 -12.95 -7.99 -12.19
CA ILE A 249 -13.81 -9.19 -12.30
C ILE A 249 -14.62 -9.18 -13.60
N LEU A 250 -15.19 -8.02 -13.97
CA LEU A 250 -15.93 -7.86 -15.22
C LEU A 250 -15.03 -8.03 -16.45
N GLU A 251 -13.85 -7.40 -16.47
CA GLU A 251 -12.85 -7.54 -17.54
C GLU A 251 -12.49 -9.02 -17.78
N ASP A 252 -12.26 -9.78 -16.71
CA ASP A 252 -11.97 -11.22 -16.81
C ASP A 252 -13.16 -12.04 -17.32
N CYS A 253 -14.39 -11.64 -16.99
CA CYS A 253 -15.61 -12.29 -17.47
C CYS A 253 -15.80 -12.09 -18.98
N CYS A 254 -15.64 -10.86 -19.47
CA CYS A 254 -15.75 -10.55 -20.89
C CYS A 254 -14.75 -11.35 -21.72
N ARG A 255 -13.49 -11.47 -21.27
CA ARG A 255 -12.47 -12.29 -21.96
C ARG A 255 -12.87 -13.77 -22.04
N LYS A 256 -13.43 -14.35 -20.97
CA LYS A 256 -13.85 -15.76 -20.95
C LYS A 256 -15.10 -16.06 -21.79
N GLN A 257 -15.98 -15.07 -21.98
CA GLN A 257 -17.15 -15.21 -22.87
C GLN A 257 -16.73 -15.32 -24.34
N GLU A 258 -15.71 -14.56 -24.76
CA GLU A 258 -15.10 -14.69 -26.09
C GLU A 258 -14.49 -16.08 -26.31
N GLU A 259 -13.96 -16.69 -25.25
CA GLU A 259 -13.39 -18.04 -25.24
C GLU A 259 -14.44 -19.16 -25.08
N GLY A 260 -15.74 -18.84 -24.99
CA GLY A 260 -16.85 -19.82 -25.01
C GLY A 260 -17.26 -20.43 -23.66
N SER A 261 -16.82 -19.88 -22.52
CA SER A 261 -17.20 -20.37 -21.18
C SER A 261 -18.42 -19.61 -20.62
N CYS A 262 -19.55 -20.30 -20.43
CA CYS A 262 -20.80 -19.71 -19.95
C CYS A 262 -20.88 -19.56 -18.42
N ASP A 263 -20.20 -20.42 -17.67
CA ASP A 263 -20.30 -20.53 -16.20
C ASP A 263 -19.81 -19.27 -15.45
N SER A 264 -18.88 -18.53 -16.06
CA SER A 264 -18.31 -17.31 -15.48
C SER A 264 -19.32 -16.17 -15.32
N CYS A 265 -20.41 -16.14 -16.10
CA CYS A 265 -21.38 -15.04 -16.06
C CYS A 265 -22.28 -15.09 -14.82
N VAL A 266 -22.69 -16.30 -14.42
CA VAL A 266 -23.60 -16.52 -13.28
C VAL A 266 -22.89 -16.16 -11.97
N GLU A 267 -21.64 -16.61 -11.81
CA GLU A 267 -20.83 -16.29 -10.63
C GLU A 267 -20.66 -14.76 -10.46
N VAL A 268 -20.38 -14.05 -11.56
CA VAL A 268 -20.19 -12.59 -11.53
C VAL A 268 -21.49 -11.87 -11.19
N TYR A 269 -22.63 -12.35 -11.70
CA TYR A 269 -23.94 -11.82 -11.33
C TYR A 269 -24.24 -12.01 -9.84
N LEU A 270 -23.93 -13.19 -9.26
CA LEU A 270 -24.13 -13.45 -7.84
C LEU A 270 -23.28 -12.55 -6.95
N ILE A 271 -21.99 -12.37 -7.30
CA ILE A 271 -21.11 -11.42 -6.61
C ILE A 271 -21.71 -10.01 -6.67
N TRP A 272 -22.27 -9.62 -7.81
CA TRP A 272 -22.88 -8.31 -7.98
C TRP A 272 -24.11 -8.10 -7.11
N GLN A 273 -25.01 -9.09 -7.05
CA GLN A 273 -26.19 -9.04 -6.17
C GLN A 273 -25.77 -8.94 -4.70
N GLU A 274 -24.78 -9.73 -4.28
CA GLU A 274 -24.25 -9.67 -2.91
C GLU A 274 -23.68 -8.27 -2.57
N GLU A 275 -23.03 -7.60 -3.53
CA GLU A 275 -22.52 -6.24 -3.36
C GLU A 275 -23.64 -5.19 -3.27
N LEU A 276 -24.69 -5.31 -4.07
CA LEU A 276 -25.86 -4.43 -4.00
C LEU A 276 -26.58 -4.59 -2.66
N ASP A 277 -26.87 -5.82 -2.24
CA ASP A 277 -27.59 -6.09 -0.98
C ASP A 277 -26.77 -5.58 0.22
N TRP A 278 -25.47 -5.84 0.23
CA TRP A 278 -24.57 -5.36 1.29
C TRP A 278 -24.46 -3.83 1.33
N ASN A 279 -24.35 -3.18 0.17
CA ASN A 279 -24.29 -1.72 0.11
C ASN A 279 -25.62 -1.08 0.55
N GLU A 280 -26.77 -1.69 0.23
CA GLU A 280 -28.08 -1.27 0.71
C GLU A 280 -28.18 -1.33 2.24
N GLU A 281 -27.70 -2.42 2.85
CA GLU A 281 -27.62 -2.55 4.32
C GLU A 281 -26.84 -1.38 4.94
N LEU A 282 -25.68 -1.04 4.35
CA LEU A 282 -24.85 0.07 4.83
C LEU A 282 -25.53 1.43 4.65
N ILE A 283 -26.19 1.67 3.51
CA ILE A 283 -26.88 2.94 3.24
C ILE A 283 -27.99 3.16 4.26
N LYS A 284 -28.82 2.14 4.51
CA LYS A 284 -29.91 2.22 5.51
C LYS A 284 -29.39 2.41 6.93
N ARG A 285 -28.26 1.79 7.27
CA ARG A 285 -27.66 1.88 8.61
C ARG A 285 -26.92 3.20 8.85
N TYR A 286 -26.30 3.77 7.81
CA TYR A 286 -25.46 4.95 7.90
C TYR A 286 -25.94 6.04 6.93
N LEU A 287 -27.05 6.67 7.29
CA LEU A 287 -27.68 7.73 6.50
C LEU A 287 -26.71 8.90 6.24
N GLY A 288 -26.84 9.52 5.06
CA GLY A 288 -26.06 10.70 4.66
C GLY A 288 -24.59 10.43 4.30
N ARG A 289 -24.14 9.17 4.23
CA ARG A 289 -22.76 8.84 3.81
C ARG A 289 -22.63 8.82 2.29
N GLU A 290 -22.11 9.92 1.73
CA GLU A 290 -21.90 10.10 0.28
C GLU A 290 -21.10 8.96 -0.36
N ALA A 291 -20.05 8.46 0.30
CA ALA A 291 -19.22 7.37 -0.23
C ALA A 291 -20.04 6.10 -0.56
N LEU A 292 -21.04 5.78 0.26
CA LEU A 292 -21.92 4.63 0.04
C LEU A 292 -22.81 4.82 -1.18
N TRP A 293 -23.35 6.02 -1.38
CA TRP A 293 -24.18 6.38 -2.52
C TRP A 293 -23.39 6.46 -3.83
N LEU A 294 -22.16 6.97 -3.79
CA LEU A 294 -21.27 6.95 -4.95
C LEU A 294 -20.94 5.51 -5.36
N TYR A 295 -20.72 4.63 -4.38
CA TYR A 295 -20.54 3.21 -4.65
C TYR A 295 -21.81 2.55 -5.20
N ARG A 296 -22.99 2.82 -4.63
CA ARG A 296 -24.28 2.36 -5.16
C ARG A 296 -24.47 2.78 -6.60
N ARG A 297 -24.24 4.07 -6.91
CA ARG A 297 -24.37 4.60 -8.27
C ARG A 297 -23.46 3.87 -9.26
N PHE A 298 -22.21 3.57 -8.87
CA PHE A 298 -21.32 2.74 -9.69
C PHE A 298 -21.89 1.33 -9.90
N LEU A 299 -22.34 0.67 -8.84
CA LEU A 299 -22.93 -0.67 -8.91
C LEU A 299 -24.17 -0.70 -9.82
N SER A 300 -25.08 0.27 -9.67
CA SER A 300 -26.31 0.33 -10.45
C SER A 300 -26.03 0.64 -11.93
N LEU A 301 -25.14 1.61 -12.22
CA LEU A 301 -24.77 1.96 -13.59
C LEU A 301 -24.07 0.81 -14.32
N SER A 302 -23.11 0.17 -13.67
CA SER A 302 -22.41 -0.97 -14.27
C SER A 302 -23.32 -2.19 -14.40
N TRP A 303 -24.26 -2.40 -13.47
CA TRP A 303 -25.24 -3.47 -13.60
C TRP A 303 -26.08 -3.30 -14.87
N ILE A 304 -26.63 -2.09 -15.08
CA ILE A 304 -27.41 -1.76 -16.28
C ILE A 304 -26.55 -2.02 -17.53
N ARG A 305 -25.34 -1.48 -17.56
CA ARG A 305 -24.46 -1.61 -18.74
C ARG A 305 -24.07 -3.05 -19.09
N HIS A 306 -23.91 -3.94 -18.10
CA HIS A 306 -23.36 -5.28 -18.35
C HIS A 306 -24.41 -6.39 -18.37
N PHE A 307 -25.59 -6.19 -17.76
CA PHE A 307 -26.61 -7.23 -17.64
C PHE A 307 -27.90 -6.91 -18.40
N THR A 308 -28.05 -5.71 -18.96
CA THR A 308 -29.27 -5.33 -19.71
C THR A 308 -29.05 -5.12 -21.20
N SER A 309 -27.81 -5.21 -21.68
CA SER A 309 -27.48 -4.93 -23.09
C SER A 309 -27.89 -6.03 -24.08
N ASP A 310 -28.43 -7.16 -23.62
CA ASP A 310 -29.02 -8.20 -24.48
C ASP A 310 -30.43 -7.87 -25.00
N VAL A 311 -31.01 -6.71 -24.65
CA VAL A 311 -32.38 -6.36 -25.09
C VAL A 311 -32.44 -5.79 -26.52
N ASN A 312 -31.31 -5.35 -27.10
CA ASN A 312 -31.30 -4.71 -28.43
C ASN A 312 -30.63 -5.53 -29.55
N ASP A 313 -30.04 -6.70 -29.27
CA ASP A 313 -29.42 -7.55 -30.29
C ASP A 313 -30.42 -8.58 -30.84
N VAL A 314 -31.46 -8.07 -31.51
CA VAL A 314 -32.56 -8.85 -32.11
C VAL A 314 -32.14 -9.57 -33.42
N PHE A 315 -30.85 -9.55 -33.79
CA PHE A 315 -30.37 -10.20 -35.02
C PHE A 315 -29.14 -11.10 -34.79
N SER A 316 -29.26 -12.13 -33.96
CA SER A 316 -28.47 -13.36 -34.13
C SER A 316 -29.15 -14.57 -33.49
N PRO A 317 -29.72 -15.50 -34.29
CA PRO A 317 -30.38 -16.68 -33.77
C PRO A 317 -29.32 -17.77 -33.58
N GLN A 318 -28.61 -17.77 -32.45
CA GLN A 318 -28.01 -18.96 -31.84
C GLN A 318 -27.21 -18.56 -30.58
N LYS A 319 -27.82 -18.70 -29.40
CA LYS A 319 -27.10 -19.07 -28.17
C LYS A 319 -28.10 -19.64 -27.15
N SER A 320 -27.85 -20.89 -26.77
CA SER A 320 -28.65 -21.72 -25.88
C SER A 320 -28.55 -21.30 -24.42
N GLN A 321 -29.71 -20.99 -23.82
CA GLN A 321 -30.20 -21.39 -22.49
C GLN A 321 -29.19 -21.47 -21.33
N SER A 322 -28.90 -20.31 -20.72
CA SER A 322 -28.86 -20.10 -19.26
C SER A 322 -29.05 -18.61 -18.92
N SER A 323 -29.90 -17.92 -19.67
CA SER A 323 -30.04 -16.46 -19.61
C SER A 323 -30.65 -16.06 -18.26
N ILE A 324 -29.84 -15.43 -17.41
CA ILE A 324 -30.34 -14.69 -16.25
C ILE A 324 -31.40 -13.72 -16.78
N GLN A 325 -32.65 -13.90 -16.35
CA GLN A 325 -33.74 -13.03 -16.79
C GLN A 325 -33.68 -11.74 -15.99
N VAL A 326 -32.95 -10.77 -16.52
CA VAL A 326 -32.69 -9.49 -15.86
C VAL A 326 -33.89 -8.56 -16.05
N ASN A 327 -34.64 -8.30 -14.98
CA ASN A 327 -35.77 -7.35 -15.01
C ASN A 327 -35.30 -5.95 -14.58
N VAL A 328 -35.04 -5.09 -15.57
CA VAL A 328 -34.58 -3.72 -15.36
C VAL A 328 -35.59 -2.88 -14.57
N ASN A 329 -36.88 -3.00 -14.88
CA ASN A 329 -37.92 -2.22 -14.21
C ASN A 329 -37.97 -2.57 -12.71
N ALA A 330 -37.95 -3.86 -12.38
CA ALA A 330 -37.91 -4.30 -11.00
C ALA A 330 -36.65 -3.84 -10.25
N PHE A 331 -35.50 -3.72 -10.94
CA PHE A 331 -34.29 -3.16 -10.36
C PHE A 331 -34.43 -1.66 -10.10
N LEU A 332 -34.92 -0.89 -11.06
CA LEU A 332 -35.14 0.55 -10.92
C LEU A 332 -36.16 0.88 -9.82
N ASP A 333 -37.23 0.08 -9.70
CA ASP A 333 -38.21 0.22 -8.62
C ASP A 333 -37.56 0.03 -7.25
N LYS A 334 -36.65 -0.95 -7.10
CA LYS A 334 -35.86 -1.14 -5.87
C LYS A 334 -34.93 0.05 -5.58
N GLU A 335 -34.26 0.60 -6.59
CA GLU A 335 -33.41 1.78 -6.40
C GLU A 335 -34.22 3.00 -5.92
N LEU A 336 -35.41 3.22 -6.49
CA LEU A 336 -36.32 4.30 -6.08
C LEU A 336 -36.80 4.11 -4.64
N LEU A 337 -37.18 2.88 -4.26
CA LEU A 337 -37.58 2.56 -2.89
C LEU A 337 -36.44 2.82 -1.89
N LEU A 338 -35.20 2.48 -2.24
CA LEU A 338 -34.04 2.73 -1.40
C LEU A 338 -33.84 4.24 -1.15
N VAL A 339 -33.87 5.05 -2.21
CA VAL A 339 -33.73 6.52 -2.11
C VAL A 339 -34.84 7.13 -1.25
N ASN A 340 -36.09 6.73 -1.47
CA ASN A 340 -37.23 7.24 -0.71
C ASN A 340 -37.11 6.88 0.78
N SER A 341 -36.78 5.62 1.09
CA SER A 341 -36.62 5.15 2.47
C SER A 341 -35.54 5.90 3.27
N CYS A 342 -34.54 6.47 2.59
CA CYS A 342 -33.47 7.24 3.23
C CYS A 342 -33.77 8.75 3.29
N SER A 343 -34.77 9.22 2.56
CA SER A 343 -35.16 10.65 2.50
C SER A 343 -36.24 10.98 3.52
N GLU A 344 -37.06 10.01 3.94
CA GLU A 344 -38.16 10.19 4.90
C GLU A 344 -37.70 10.21 6.38
N GLY A 345 -36.40 10.00 6.66
CA GLY A 345 -35.85 9.88 8.02
C GLY A 345 -35.10 11.11 8.56
N SER A 346 -35.26 12.30 7.96
CA SER A 346 -34.49 13.51 8.32
C SER A 346 -35.31 14.64 8.98
N ASP A 347 -36.51 14.37 9.48
CA ASP A 347 -37.42 15.36 10.08
C ASP A 347 -37.71 15.12 11.58
N ASP A 348 -36.77 14.58 12.36
CA ASP A 348 -36.82 14.57 13.84
C ASP A 348 -35.53 15.07 14.50
#